data_AF-A0A101IL97-F1
#
_entry.id   AF-A0A101IL97-F1
#
_cell.length_a   1.000
_cell.length_b   1.000
_cell.length_c   1.000
_cell.angle_alpha   90.00
_cell.angle_beta   90.00
_cell.angle_gamma   90.00
#
_symmetry.space_group_name_H-M   'P 1'
#
loop_
_entity.id
_entity.type
_entity.pdbx_description
1 polymer ?
#
loop_
_entity_poly.entity_id
_entity_poly.type
_entity_poly.pdbx_seq_one_letter_code
_entity_poly.pdbx_strand_id
1 'polypeptide(L)'
;MEVIERLNHLLEGEVIRRFSATIGHRALGIVANAMIVWRVPPEDVERVGSIMASFDEVTHCYERPSTATWPYNLYSVVHSPSRDKCQKVAAEISRKTGIDEYQVLFSEREFKKTGARI
;
A
#
# COMPACT_ATOMS: atom_id res chain seq x y z
N MET A 1 13.99 36.48 -10.31
CA MET A 1 13.12 36.19 -9.14
C MET A 1 13.63 34.89 -8.56
N GLU A 2 14.66 34.97 -7.72
CA GLU A 2 15.58 33.86 -7.38
C GLU A 2 14.87 32.59 -6.87
N VAL A 3 13.80 32.76 -6.09
CA VAL A 3 13.05 31.63 -5.50
C VAL A 3 12.34 30.79 -6.57
N ILE A 4 11.71 31.43 -7.55
CA ILE A 4 10.96 30.69 -8.60
C ILE A 4 11.93 29.95 -9.52
N GLU A 5 13.03 30.59 -9.91
CA GLU A 5 14.07 29.96 -10.73
C GLU A 5 14.66 28.72 -10.02
N ARG A 6 14.90 28.82 -8.71
CA ARG A 6 15.40 27.69 -7.91
C ARG A 6 14.38 26.55 -7.80
N LEU A 7 13.09 26.87 -7.60
CA LEU A 7 12.04 25.85 -7.55
C LEU A 7 11.89 25.11 -8.88
N ASN A 8 11.97 25.83 -10.01
CA ASN A 8 11.93 25.23 -11.34
C ASN A 8 13.12 24.30 -11.57
N HIS A 9 14.34 24.71 -11.20
CA HIS A 9 15.52 23.87 -11.33
C HIS A 9 15.40 22.57 -10.51
N LEU A 10 14.80 22.64 -9.31
CA LEU A 10 14.57 21.47 -8.47
C LEU A 10 13.46 20.54 -9.01
N LEU A 11 12.47 21.08 -9.70
CA LEU A 11 11.45 20.30 -10.41
C LEU A 11 12.04 19.60 -11.64
N GLU A 12 12.82 20.32 -12.45
CA GLU A 12 13.49 19.78 -13.64
C GLU A 12 14.49 18.67 -13.29
N GLY A 13 15.20 18.81 -12.16
CA GLY A 13 16.12 17.79 -11.65
C GLY A 13 15.46 16.63 -10.89
N GLU A 14 14.12 16.55 -10.86
CA GLU A 14 13.32 15.56 -10.11
C GLU A 14 13.62 15.49 -8.59
N VAL A 15 14.34 16.47 -8.05
CA VAL A 15 14.56 16.62 -6.60
C VAL A 15 13.24 16.90 -5.91
N ILE A 16 12.40 17.74 -6.52
CA ILE A 16 10.98 17.87 -6.17
C ILE A 16 10.16 17.03 -7.16
N ARG A 17 9.55 15.95 -6.69
CA ARG A 17 8.70 15.09 -7.53
C ARG A 17 7.40 15.75 -8.02
N ARG A 18 6.77 16.57 -7.17
CA ARG A 18 5.49 17.24 -7.49
C ARG A 18 5.22 18.42 -6.57
N PHE A 19 4.69 19.51 -7.13
CA PHE A 19 4.15 20.64 -6.37
C PHE A 19 2.61 20.61 -6.42
N SER A 20 1.96 20.17 -5.33
CA SER A 20 0.50 19.94 -5.31
C SER A 20 -0.08 20.04 -3.90
N ALA A 21 -1.39 20.33 -3.79
CA ALA A 21 -2.13 20.15 -2.55
C ALA A 21 -2.49 18.67 -2.31
N THR A 22 -2.48 18.24 -1.05
CA THR A 22 -2.92 16.89 -0.63
C THR A 22 -4.25 16.99 0.11
N ILE A 23 -5.26 16.24 -0.35
CA ILE A 23 -6.58 16.16 0.31
C ILE A 23 -6.56 15.04 1.35
N GLY A 24 -7.14 15.28 2.52
CA GLY A 24 -7.16 14.32 3.62
C GLY A 24 -8.12 13.14 3.39
N HIS A 25 -7.61 11.91 3.38
CA HIS A 25 -8.37 10.66 3.17
C HIS A 25 -9.55 10.44 4.15
N ARG A 26 -9.53 11.03 5.36
CA ARG A 26 -10.66 10.92 6.31
C ARG A 26 -11.95 11.57 5.77
N ALA A 27 -11.83 12.55 4.87
CA ALA A 27 -12.98 13.19 4.24
C ALA A 27 -13.71 12.28 3.22
N LEU A 28 -13.10 11.15 2.82
CA LEU A 28 -13.62 10.24 1.80
C LEU A 28 -14.28 8.97 2.38
N GLY A 29 -14.54 8.92 3.69
CA GLY A 29 -15.23 7.78 4.31
C GLY A 29 -14.39 6.49 4.42
N ILE A 30 -13.07 6.59 4.30
CA ILE A 30 -12.13 5.49 4.55
C ILE A 30 -11.94 5.36 6.07
N VAL A 31 -12.53 4.32 6.65
CA VAL A 31 -12.51 4.07 8.11
C VAL A 31 -11.63 2.88 8.47
N ALA A 32 -11.43 1.93 7.56
CA ALA A 32 -10.63 0.73 7.78
C ALA A 32 -9.36 0.72 6.92
N ASN A 33 -8.23 0.49 7.57
CA ASN A 33 -6.92 0.24 6.95
C ASN A 33 -6.45 -1.16 7.33
N ALA A 34 -6.21 -2.00 6.33
CA ALA A 34 -5.71 -3.35 6.52
C ALA A 34 -4.41 -3.54 5.75
N MET A 35 -3.40 -4.10 6.41
CA MET A 35 -2.25 -4.68 5.73
C MET A 35 -2.53 -6.17 5.59
N ILE A 36 -2.66 -6.65 4.36
CA ILE A 36 -2.78 -8.08 4.10
C ILE A 36 -1.40 -8.60 3.73
N VAL A 37 -0.96 -9.63 4.44
CA VAL A 37 0.33 -10.28 4.22
C VAL A 37 0.10 -11.66 3.62
N TRP A 38 0.86 -11.99 2.58
CA TRP A 38 0.66 -13.15 1.73
C TRP A 38 1.92 -13.99 1.68
N ARG A 39 1.77 -15.31 1.74
CA ARG A 39 2.85 -16.26 1.49
C ARG A 39 2.72 -16.74 0.06
N VAL A 40 3.58 -16.20 -0.80
CA VAL A 40 3.55 -16.41 -2.24
C VAL A 40 4.79 -17.22 -2.64
N PRO A 41 4.66 -18.27 -3.46
CA PRO A 41 5.82 -18.94 -4.05
C PRO A 41 6.72 -17.92 -4.79
N PRO A 42 8.06 -17.96 -4.62
CA PRO A 42 8.97 -16.98 -5.24
C PRO A 42 8.77 -16.78 -6.75
N GLU A 43 8.47 -17.86 -7.46
CA GLU A 43 8.20 -17.89 -8.91
C GLU A 43 6.93 -17.13 -9.32
N ASP A 44 6.00 -16.93 -8.38
CA ASP A 44 4.69 -16.33 -8.63
C ASP A 44 4.58 -14.88 -8.17
N VAL A 45 5.59 -14.35 -7.48
CA VAL A 45 5.55 -13.02 -6.82
C VAL A 45 5.16 -11.91 -7.79
N GLU A 46 5.76 -11.86 -8.98
CA GLU A 46 5.49 -10.80 -9.96
C GLU A 46 4.06 -10.88 -10.53
N ARG A 47 3.62 -12.10 -10.87
CA ARG A 47 2.25 -12.37 -11.36
C ARG A 47 1.21 -11.99 -10.31
N VAL A 48 1.39 -12.49 -9.09
CA VAL A 48 0.48 -12.28 -7.96
C VAL A 48 0.46 -10.81 -7.55
N GLY A 49 1.62 -10.17 -7.46
CA GLY A 49 1.75 -8.74 -7.14
C GLY A 49 1.06 -7.85 -8.17
N SER A 50 1.17 -8.18 -9.46
CA SER A 50 0.49 -7.46 -10.54
C SER A 50 -1.03 -7.54 -10.43
N ILE A 51 -1.57 -8.73 -10.10
CA ILE A 51 -3.00 -8.92 -9.85
C ILE A 51 -3.46 -8.14 -8.62
N MET A 52 -2.68 -8.15 -7.53
CA MET A 52 -3.02 -7.40 -6.32
C MET A 52 -3.05 -5.89 -6.56
N ALA A 53 -2.06 -5.37 -7.28
CA ALA A 53 -1.95 -3.94 -7.59
C ALA A 53 -3.06 -3.43 -8.53
N SER A 54 -3.79 -4.32 -9.22
CA SER A 54 -4.91 -3.92 -10.08
C SER A 54 -6.23 -3.68 -9.32
N PHE A 55 -6.28 -3.91 -8.01
CA PHE A 55 -7.48 -3.65 -7.22
C PHE A 55 -7.49 -2.19 -6.77
N ASP A 56 -8.60 -1.48 -7.02
CA ASP A 56 -8.75 -0.07 -6.64
C ASP A 56 -8.59 0.18 -5.13
N GLU A 57 -8.97 -0.80 -4.30
CA GLU A 57 -8.79 -0.70 -2.85
C GLU A 57 -7.33 -0.88 -2.39
N VAL A 58 -6.45 -1.42 -3.24
CA VAL A 58 -5.02 -1.64 -2.92
C VAL A 58 -4.21 -0.41 -3.31
N THR A 59 -3.69 0.32 -2.32
CA THR A 59 -2.88 1.53 -2.59
C THR A 59 -1.41 1.27 -2.74
N HIS A 60 -0.92 0.19 -2.13
CA HIS A 60 0.48 -0.21 -2.18
C HIS A 60 0.59 -1.73 -2.17
N CYS A 61 1.49 -2.25 -2.99
CA CYS A 61 1.86 -3.66 -3.03
C CYS A 61 3.39 -3.77 -2.99
N TYR A 62 3.93 -4.49 -2.02
CA TYR A 62 5.37 -4.61 -1.81
C TYR A 62 5.79 -6.06 -1.64
N GLU A 63 6.86 -6.44 -2.33
CA GLU A 63 7.63 -7.63 -1.99
C GLU A 63 8.59 -7.30 -0.83
N ARG A 64 8.73 -8.23 0.11
CA ARG A 64 9.73 -8.17 1.19
C ARG A 64 10.32 -9.55 1.45
N PRO A 65 11.58 -9.64 1.92
CA PRO A 65 12.14 -10.90 2.37
C PRO A 65 11.30 -11.54 3.49
N SER A 66 11.05 -12.84 3.40
CA SER A 66 10.41 -13.63 4.45
C SER A 66 11.47 -14.29 5.35
N THR A 67 11.05 -14.71 6.55
CA THR A 67 11.88 -15.45 7.51
C THR A 67 11.15 -16.69 8.01
N ALA A 68 11.84 -17.58 8.73
CA ALA A 68 11.22 -18.78 9.30
C ALA A 68 10.07 -18.47 10.28
N THR A 69 10.16 -17.36 11.02
CA THR A 69 9.12 -16.93 11.97
C THR A 69 8.05 -16.04 11.33
N TRP A 70 8.31 -15.51 10.13
CA TRP A 70 7.40 -14.65 9.39
C TRP A 70 7.44 -14.97 7.89
N PRO A 71 6.70 -16.01 7.45
CA PRO A 71 6.82 -16.56 6.10
C PRO A 71 6.07 -15.76 5.02
N TYR A 72 5.71 -14.50 5.28
CA TYR A 72 4.99 -13.65 4.33
C TYR A 72 5.95 -12.74 3.56
N ASN A 73 5.94 -12.87 2.23
CA ASN A 73 6.84 -12.16 1.32
C ASN A 73 6.14 -11.11 0.45
N LEU A 74 4.80 -11.05 0.42
CA LEU A 74 4.07 -10.02 -0.32
C LEU A 74 3.05 -9.31 0.59
N TYR A 75 2.95 -7.99 0.44
CA TYR A 75 2.22 -7.11 1.35
C TYR A 75 1.32 -6.17 0.54
N SER A 76 0.01 -6.28 0.69
CA SER A 76 -0.96 -5.37 0.06
C SER A 76 -1.65 -4.49 1.11
N VAL A 77 -1.58 -3.17 0.93
CA VAL A 77 -2.26 -2.19 1.80
C VAL A 77 -3.62 -1.87 1.23
N VAL A 78 -4.68 -2.23 1.95
CA VAL A 78 -6.08 -2.07 1.54
C VAL A 78 -6.75 -0.97 2.36
N HIS A 79 -7.45 -0.07 1.67
CA HIS A 79 -8.28 0.98 2.26
C HIS A 79 -9.75 0.75 1.91
N SER A 80 -10.63 0.79 2.92
CA SER A 80 -12.04 0.54 2.72
C SER A 80 -12.93 1.24 3.76
N PRO A 81 -14.23 1.44 3.49
CA PRO A 81 -15.17 1.98 4.48
C PRO A 81 -15.41 1.07 5.70
N SER A 82 -15.14 -0.24 5.62
CA SER A 82 -15.38 -1.17 6.73
C SER A 82 -14.39 -2.35 6.76
N ARG A 83 -14.24 -2.97 7.95
CA ARG A 83 -13.41 -4.18 8.11
C ARG A 83 -13.95 -5.36 7.31
N ASP A 84 -15.27 -5.53 7.26
CA ASP A 84 -15.93 -6.56 6.46
C ASP A 84 -15.60 -6.41 4.97
N LYS A 85 -15.61 -5.17 4.44
CA LYS A 85 -15.22 -4.95 3.05
C LYS A 85 -13.73 -5.24 2.82
N CYS A 86 -12.83 -4.90 3.76
CA CYS A 86 -11.43 -5.33 3.67
C CYS A 86 -11.28 -6.86 3.61
N GLN A 87 -12.03 -7.60 4.42
CA GLN A 87 -12.02 -9.07 4.41
C GLN A 87 -12.54 -9.64 3.08
N LYS A 88 -13.59 -9.04 2.52
CA LYS A 88 -14.11 -9.40 1.18
C LYS A 88 -13.09 -9.16 0.08
N VAL A 89 -12.38 -8.02 0.11
CA VAL A 89 -11.28 -7.74 -0.81
C VAL A 89 -10.16 -8.76 -0.67
N ALA A 90 -9.75 -9.10 0.56
CA ALA A 90 -8.75 -10.15 0.80
C ALA A 90 -9.18 -11.50 0.21
N ALA A 91 -10.42 -11.91 0.45
CA ALA A 91 -10.96 -13.15 -0.11
C ALA A 91 -11.03 -13.12 -1.65
N GLU A 92 -11.34 -11.97 -2.25
CA GLU A 92 -11.34 -11.83 -3.70
C GLU A 92 -9.93 -11.91 -4.30
N ILE A 93 -8.96 -11.23 -3.69
CA ILE A 93 -7.55 -11.31 -4.10
C ILE A 93 -7.06 -12.76 -4.00
N SER A 94 -7.35 -13.44 -2.90
CA SER A 94 -7.00 -14.85 -2.69
C SER A 94 -7.55 -15.71 -3.84
N ARG A 95 -8.85 -15.58 -4.17
CA ARG A 95 -9.46 -16.30 -5.29
C ARG A 95 -8.84 -15.98 -6.65
N LYS A 96 -8.52 -14.72 -6.94
CA LYS A 96 -7.95 -14.33 -8.26
C LYS A 96 -6.49 -14.74 -8.41
N THR A 97 -5.74 -14.75 -7.32
CA THR A 97 -4.30 -15.07 -7.34
C THR A 97 -4.02 -16.55 -7.18
N GLY A 98 -4.93 -17.28 -6.51
CA GLY A 98 -4.76 -18.66 -6.08
C GLY A 98 -3.98 -18.81 -4.77
N ILE A 99 -3.76 -17.70 -4.05
CA ILE A 99 -2.99 -17.70 -2.80
C ILE A 99 -3.95 -17.74 -1.61
N ASP A 100 -3.95 -18.86 -0.89
CA ASP A 100 -4.82 -19.08 0.27
C ASP A 100 -4.12 -18.78 1.62
N GLU A 101 -2.79 -18.76 1.64
CA GLU A 101 -2.01 -18.45 2.84
C GLU A 101 -1.82 -16.94 3.00
N TYR A 102 -2.73 -16.30 3.76
CA TYR A 102 -2.63 -14.87 4.09
C TYR A 102 -3.16 -14.53 5.48
N GLN A 103 -2.79 -13.35 5.98
CA GLN A 103 -3.35 -12.76 7.20
C GLN A 103 -3.76 -11.31 6.98
N VAL A 104 -4.89 -10.91 7.56
CA VAL A 104 -5.39 -9.53 7.52
C VAL A 104 -5.05 -8.82 8.83
N LEU A 105 -4.16 -7.84 8.76
CA LEU A 105 -3.70 -7.07 9.92
C LEU A 105 -4.37 -5.69 9.93
N PHE A 106 -5.37 -5.52 10.78
CA PHE A 106 -6.06 -4.25 10.94
C PHE A 106 -5.26 -3.28 11.81
N SER A 107 -5.24 -2.02 11.42
CA SER A 107 -4.76 -0.95 12.30
C SER A 107 -5.76 -0.71 13.43
N GLU A 108 -5.37 -0.99 14.67
CA GLU A 108 -6.18 -0.69 15.86
C GLU A 108 -5.92 0.72 16.41
N ARG A 109 -4.65 1.15 16.39
CA ARG A 109 -4.23 2.44 16.93
C ARG A 109 -3.05 2.99 16.13
N GLU A 110 -3.10 4.29 15.82
CA GLU A 110 -1.97 5.01 15.25
C GLU A 110 -1.12 5.57 16.40
N PHE A 111 0.08 5.02 16.59
CA PHE A 111 1.02 5.52 17.60
C PHE A 111 1.82 6.73 17.11
N LYS A 112 2.14 6.77 15.81
CA LYS A 112 2.90 7.86 15.18
C LYS A 112 2.60 7.92 13.69
N LYS A 113 2.32 9.15 13.20
CA LYS A 113 2.26 9.46 11.77
C LYS A 113 2.93 10.80 11.52
N THR A 114 4.10 10.75 10.90
CA THR A 114 4.90 11.92 10.56
C THR A 114 5.46 11.72 9.16
N GLY A 115 5.49 12.77 8.34
CA GLY A 115 6.18 12.72 7.05
C GLY A 115 7.69 12.49 7.24
N ALA A 116 8.37 12.08 6.17
CA ALA A 116 9.82 12.08 6.14
C ALA A 116 10.32 13.49 6.44
N ARG A 117 11.18 13.64 7.45
CA ARG A 117 11.95 14.86 7.66
C ARG A 117 13.30 14.60 7.00
N ILE A 118 13.54 15.32 5.91
CA ILE A 118 14.84 15.43 5.24
C ILE A 118 15.54 16.67 5.77
#